data_AF-S4XN36-F1
#
_entry.id   AF-S4XN36-F1
#
_cell.length_a   1.000
_cell.length_b   1.000
_cell.length_c   1.000
_cell.angle_alpha   90.00
_cell.angle_beta   90.00
_cell.angle_gamma   90.00
#
_symmetry.space_group_name_H-M   'P 1'
#
loop_
_entity.id
_entity.type
_entity.pdbx_description
1 polymer ?
#
loop_
_entity_poly.entity_id
_entity_poly.type
_entity_poly.pdbx_seq_one_letter_code
_entity_poly.pdbx_strand_id
1 'polypeptide(L)'
;MTGRAAGGRAGERAPARLTGAQAHARYEELVARAMTAEDPVAALRAAAGDPALPPALRRALIAADEDGVRMSALLVARLRFERLLRGSPEAEAWFDREPAEFSAAFRRYHAEVPPTAFFPPGEAGLFRRWIEAQAAAQVDPGQMQPKR
;
A
#
# COMPACT_ATOMS: atom_id res chain seq x y z
N MET A 1 -50.70 36.11 -8.40
CA MET A 1 -49.35 36.51 -8.86
C MET A 1 -48.34 35.85 -7.94
N THR A 2 -47.56 34.95 -8.53
CA THR A 2 -46.59 34.05 -7.89
C THR A 2 -45.23 34.72 -7.76
N GLY A 3 -44.60 34.62 -6.59
CA GLY A 3 -43.21 35.01 -6.36
C GLY A 3 -42.88 34.83 -4.88
N ARG A 4 -41.75 34.30 -4.44
CA ARG A 4 -40.53 33.85 -5.10
C ARG A 4 -39.88 32.91 -4.08
N ALA A 5 -39.68 31.65 -4.43
CA ALA A 5 -39.02 30.69 -3.55
C ALA A 5 -37.58 31.15 -3.30
N ALA A 6 -37.26 31.39 -2.03
CA ALA A 6 -35.91 31.58 -1.57
C ALA A 6 -35.19 30.22 -1.69
N GLY A 7 -34.43 30.06 -2.77
CA GLY A 7 -33.47 28.97 -2.92
C GLY A 7 -32.38 29.12 -1.87
N GLY A 8 -32.57 28.50 -0.71
CA GLY A 8 -31.51 28.22 0.23
C GLY A 8 -30.49 27.33 -0.46
N ARG A 9 -29.36 27.91 -0.89
CA ARG A 9 -28.20 27.15 -1.32
C ARG A 9 -27.80 26.26 -0.14
N ALA A 10 -28.03 24.96 -0.32
CA ALA A 10 -27.47 23.92 0.51
C ALA A 10 -25.98 24.23 0.68
N GLY A 11 -25.56 24.44 1.92
CA GLY A 11 -24.17 24.64 2.25
C GLY A 11 -23.37 23.45 1.72
N GLU A 12 -22.54 23.73 0.72
CA GLU A 12 -21.35 22.95 0.43
C GLU A 12 -20.65 22.77 1.77
N ARG A 13 -20.77 21.57 2.37
CA ARG A 13 -20.06 21.24 3.59
C ARG A 13 -18.58 21.36 3.25
N ALA A 14 -17.96 22.44 3.68
CA ALA A 14 -16.51 22.59 3.62
C ALA A 14 -15.90 21.29 4.17
N PRO A 15 -14.95 20.65 3.47
CA PRO A 15 -14.37 19.41 3.92
C PRO A 15 -13.85 19.60 5.34
N ALA A 16 -14.26 18.71 6.25
CA ALA A 16 -13.85 18.76 7.65
C ALA A 16 -12.32 18.82 7.70
N ARG A 17 -11.77 19.88 8.29
CA ARG A 17 -10.32 20.06 8.39
C ARG A 17 -9.77 18.96 9.30
N LEU A 18 -8.76 18.23 8.80
CA LEU A 18 -8.03 17.25 9.61
C LEU A 18 -7.37 17.95 10.82
N THR A 19 -7.40 17.32 11.97
CA THR A 19 -6.56 17.73 13.11
C THR A 19 -5.08 17.52 12.78
N GLY A 20 -4.18 18.14 13.55
CA GLY A 20 -2.73 17.94 13.36
C GLY A 20 -2.33 16.47 13.45
N ALA A 21 -2.89 15.72 14.41
CA ALA A 21 -2.65 14.29 14.57
C ALA A 21 -3.17 13.47 13.39
N GLN A 22 -4.37 13.77 12.87
CA GLN A 22 -4.93 13.09 11.70
C GLN A 22 -4.11 13.38 10.43
N ALA A 23 -3.62 14.61 10.28
CA ALA A 23 -2.77 14.97 9.15
C ALA A 23 -1.42 14.23 9.21
N HIS A 24 -0.83 14.10 10.40
CA HIS A 24 0.41 13.34 10.58
C HIS A 24 0.22 11.85 10.28
N ALA A 25 -0.81 11.20 10.83
CA ALA A 25 -1.11 9.81 10.54
C ALA A 25 -1.35 9.56 9.03
N ARG A 26 -2.04 10.49 8.36
CA ARG A 26 -2.23 10.42 6.91
C ARG A 26 -0.93 10.56 6.13
N TYR A 27 -0.01 11.40 6.60
CA TYR A 27 1.32 11.53 5.99
C TYR A 27 2.10 10.23 6.13
N GLU A 28 2.17 9.65 7.32
CA GLU A 28 2.86 8.37 7.57
C GLU A 28 2.30 7.24 6.70
N GLU A 29 0.97 7.15 6.58
CA GLU A 29 0.29 6.16 5.73
C GLU A 29 0.71 6.30 4.25
N LEU A 30 0.80 7.53 3.73
CA LEU A 30 1.21 7.79 2.35
C LEU A 30 2.68 7.47 2.12
N VAL A 31 3.56 7.85 3.05
CA VAL A 31 4.98 7.51 2.99
C VAL A 31 5.18 6.00 3.07
N ALA A 32 4.51 5.32 4.00
CA ALA A 32 4.59 3.86 4.14
C ALA A 32 4.15 3.13 2.87
N ARG A 33 3.07 3.58 2.21
CA ARG A 33 2.65 3.06 0.90
C ARG A 33 3.69 3.29 -0.19
N ALA A 34 4.34 4.46 -0.19
CA ALA A 34 5.40 4.74 -1.16
C ALA A 34 6.59 3.80 -0.97
N MET A 35 6.98 3.47 0.27
CA MET A 35 8.09 2.56 0.56
C MET A 35 7.91 1.14 0.02
N THR A 36 6.68 0.73 -0.29
CA THR A 36 6.38 -0.59 -0.85
C THR A 36 6.02 -0.58 -2.33
N ALA A 37 5.92 0.60 -2.94
CA ALA A 37 5.62 0.73 -4.36
C ALA A 37 6.82 0.32 -5.24
N GLU A 38 6.53 -0.06 -6.49
CA GLU A 38 7.56 -0.35 -7.50
C GLU A 38 8.40 0.89 -7.83
N ASP A 39 7.74 2.04 -7.96
CA ASP A 39 8.40 3.36 -8.03
C ASP A 39 7.98 4.21 -6.83
N PRO A 40 8.81 4.25 -5.75
CA PRO A 40 8.47 4.96 -4.52
C PRO A 40 8.39 6.48 -4.71
N VAL A 41 9.18 7.04 -5.64
CA VAL A 41 9.18 8.49 -5.90
C VAL A 41 7.95 8.89 -6.71
N ALA A 42 7.59 8.12 -7.74
CA ALA A 42 6.36 8.37 -8.48
C ALA A 42 5.12 8.23 -7.57
N ALA A 43 5.09 7.23 -6.69
CA ALA A 43 4.00 7.07 -5.72
C ALA A 43 3.87 8.28 -4.77
N LEU A 44 4.99 8.80 -4.28
CA LEU A 44 5.01 9.98 -3.40
C LEU A 44 4.56 11.24 -4.14
N ARG A 45 5.03 11.45 -5.39
CA ARG A 45 4.61 12.57 -6.23
C ARG A 45 3.12 12.50 -6.58
N ALA A 46 2.60 11.31 -6.88
CA ALA A 46 1.18 11.09 -7.13
C ALA A 46 0.35 11.44 -5.88
N ALA A 47 0.78 11.00 -4.70
CA ALA A 47 0.15 11.38 -3.44
C ALA A 47 0.16 12.90 -3.23
N ALA A 48 1.27 13.60 -3.51
CA ALA A 48 1.34 15.05 -3.41
C ALA A 48 0.41 15.80 -4.39
N GLY A 49 0.04 15.15 -5.50
CA GLY A 49 -0.90 15.66 -6.50
C GLY A 49 -2.36 15.63 -6.04
N ASP A 50 -2.71 14.87 -4.99
CA ASP A 50 -4.08 14.72 -4.53
C ASP A 50 -4.64 16.04 -3.95
N PRO A 51 -5.66 16.67 -4.59
CA PRO A 51 -6.25 17.91 -4.11
C PRO A 51 -7.05 17.75 -2.81
N ALA A 52 -7.40 16.51 -2.42
CA ALA A 52 -8.08 16.25 -1.15
C ALA A 52 -7.15 16.37 0.06
N LEU A 53 -5.82 16.36 -0.15
CA LEU A 53 -4.85 16.50 0.94
C LEU A 53 -4.67 17.97 1.34
N PRO A 54 -4.50 18.25 2.66
CA PRO A 54 -4.18 19.60 3.12
C PRO A 54 -2.92 20.17 2.43
N PRO A 55 -2.88 21.47 2.08
CA PRO A 55 -1.74 22.07 1.40
C PRO A 55 -0.40 21.88 2.11
N ALA A 56 -0.39 21.86 3.44
CA ALA A 56 0.81 21.61 4.23
C ALA A 56 1.36 20.20 4.03
N LEU A 57 0.49 19.19 3.96
CA LEU A 57 0.87 17.79 3.75
C LEU A 57 1.41 17.59 2.33
N ARG A 58 0.74 18.17 1.32
CA ARG A 58 1.22 18.18 -0.07
C ARG A 58 2.63 18.77 -0.18
N ARG A 59 2.89 19.90 0.48
CA ARG A 59 4.23 20.51 0.54
C ARG A 59 5.27 19.60 1.21
N ALA A 60 4.90 18.93 2.31
CA ALA A 60 5.80 18.00 2.99
C ALA A 60 6.19 16.82 2.09
N LEU A 61 5.24 16.25 1.34
CA LEU A 61 5.51 15.17 0.38
C LEU A 61 6.40 15.63 -0.78
N ILE A 62 6.19 16.86 -1.29
CA ILE A 62 7.04 17.44 -2.35
C ILE A 62 8.47 17.71 -1.86
N ALA A 63 8.62 18.07 -0.59
CA ALA A 63 9.93 18.41 0.00
C ALA A 63 10.77 17.18 0.39
N ALA A 64 10.22 15.97 0.27
CA ALA A 64 10.96 14.75 0.55
C ALA A 64 12.12 14.59 -0.45
N ASP A 65 13.31 14.28 0.06
CA ASP A 65 14.48 13.98 -0.77
C ASP A 65 14.26 12.66 -1.54
N GLU A 66 14.32 12.74 -2.87
CA GLU A 66 14.02 11.59 -3.73
C GLU A 66 15.03 10.46 -3.58
N ASP A 67 16.30 10.79 -3.38
CA ASP A 67 17.34 9.77 -3.21
C ASP A 67 17.20 9.09 -1.84
N GLY A 68 16.92 9.87 -0.79
CA GLY A 68 16.52 9.35 0.50
C GLY A 68 15.30 8.42 0.42
N VAL A 69 14.29 8.76 -0.36
CA VAL A 69 13.08 7.92 -0.59
C VAL A 69 13.44 6.62 -1.30
N ARG A 70 14.23 6.66 -2.39
CA ARG A 70 14.68 5.46 -3.12
C ARG A 70 15.48 4.54 -2.21
N MET A 71 16.47 5.09 -1.51
CA MET A 71 17.32 4.33 -0.60
C MET A 71 16.53 3.71 0.54
N SER A 72 15.61 4.46 1.14
CA SER A 72 14.76 3.95 2.22
C SER A 72 13.85 2.82 1.75
N ALA A 73 13.23 2.95 0.57
CA ALA A 73 12.38 1.91 -0.01
C ALA A 73 13.17 0.61 -0.27
N LEU A 74 14.39 0.71 -0.80
CA LEU A 74 15.28 -0.44 -0.98
C LEU A 74 15.65 -1.12 0.34
N LEU A 75 15.93 -0.34 1.38
CA LEU A 75 16.21 -0.87 2.73
C LEU A 75 14.99 -1.59 3.31
N VAL A 76 13.80 -1.03 3.17
CA VAL A 76 12.55 -1.67 3.61
C VAL A 76 12.35 -3.00 2.88
N ALA A 77 12.48 -3.02 1.56
CA ALA A 77 12.35 -4.24 0.76
C ALA A 77 13.37 -5.31 1.18
N ARG A 78 14.64 -4.93 1.36
CA ARG A 78 15.71 -5.83 1.79
C ARG A 78 15.43 -6.42 3.18
N LEU A 79 15.12 -5.58 4.17
CA LEU A 79 14.86 -6.05 5.53
C LEU A 79 13.67 -7.00 5.58
N ARG A 80 12.64 -6.73 4.77
CA ARG A 80 11.45 -7.55 4.68
C ARG A 80 11.73 -8.90 4.00
N PHE A 81 12.53 -8.90 2.93
CA PHE A 81 13.00 -10.11 2.26
C PHE A 81 13.81 -11.00 3.22
N GLU A 82 14.77 -10.42 3.93
CA GLU A 82 15.59 -11.14 4.91
C GLU A 82 14.75 -11.72 6.05
N ARG A 83 13.76 -10.97 6.56
CA ARG A 83 12.82 -11.49 7.56
C ARG A 83 12.00 -12.66 7.03
N LEU A 84 11.53 -12.60 5.79
CA LEU A 84 10.75 -13.67 5.19
C LEU A 84 11.58 -14.94 5.07
N LEU A 85 12.78 -14.87 4.47
CA LEU A 85 13.64 -16.05 4.30
C LEU A 85 14.02 -16.67 5.65
N ARG A 86 14.39 -15.86 6.65
CA ARG A 86 14.69 -16.36 8.01
C ARG A 86 13.47 -16.92 8.74
N GLY A 87 12.26 -16.54 8.33
CA GLY A 87 11.02 -16.88 8.99
C GLY A 87 10.29 -18.08 8.38
N SER A 88 10.62 -18.46 7.14
CA SER A 88 9.96 -19.54 6.39
C SER A 88 10.99 -20.37 5.64
N PRO A 89 11.31 -21.58 6.14
CA PRO A 89 12.13 -22.56 5.42
C PRO A 89 11.55 -22.91 4.05
N GLU A 90 10.23 -22.85 3.89
CA GLU A 90 9.57 -23.10 2.61
C GLU A 90 9.83 -21.98 1.59
N ALA A 91 9.84 -20.72 2.05
CA ALA A 91 10.20 -19.58 1.20
C ALA A 91 11.68 -19.63 0.80
N GLU A 92 12.57 -19.99 1.73
CA GLU A 92 13.99 -20.22 1.45
C GLU A 92 14.18 -21.34 0.41
N ALA A 93 13.57 -22.51 0.62
CA ALA A 93 13.64 -23.62 -0.31
C ALA A 93 13.03 -23.29 -1.70
N TRP A 94 12.01 -22.43 -1.76
CA TRP A 94 11.49 -21.94 -3.04
C TRP A 94 12.48 -21.00 -3.72
N PHE A 95 13.06 -20.05 -3.00
CA PHE A 95 14.07 -19.13 -3.55
C PHE A 95 15.29 -19.88 -4.08
N ASP A 96 15.77 -20.89 -3.37
CA ASP A 96 16.93 -21.70 -3.80
C ASP A 96 16.65 -22.48 -5.09
N ARG A 97 15.43 -22.97 -5.27
CA ARG A 97 15.04 -23.75 -6.46
C ARG A 97 14.70 -22.85 -7.66
N GLU A 98 13.94 -21.78 -7.42
CA GLU A 98 13.31 -20.94 -8.46
C GLU A 98 13.42 -19.44 -8.11
N PRO A 99 14.64 -18.87 -8.10
CA PRO A 99 14.87 -17.53 -7.54
C PRO A 99 14.14 -16.42 -8.30
N ALA A 100 13.99 -16.55 -9.62
CA ALA A 100 13.31 -15.56 -10.45
C ALA A 100 11.80 -15.52 -10.17
N GLU A 101 11.19 -16.69 -10.02
CA GLU A 101 9.77 -16.83 -9.71
C GLU A 101 9.48 -16.32 -8.30
N PHE A 102 10.27 -16.77 -7.30
CA PHE A 102 10.16 -16.28 -5.93
C PHE A 102 10.31 -14.76 -5.84
N SER A 103 11.31 -14.19 -6.55
CA SER A 103 11.52 -12.74 -6.55
C SER A 103 10.33 -11.98 -7.15
N ALA A 104 9.69 -12.52 -8.19
CA ALA A 104 8.48 -11.94 -8.75
C ALA A 104 7.30 -12.02 -7.76
N ALA A 105 7.12 -13.17 -7.10
CA ALA A 105 6.11 -13.34 -6.05
C ALA A 105 6.35 -12.40 -4.87
N PHE A 106 7.60 -12.27 -4.41
CA PHE A 106 7.97 -11.37 -3.32
C PHE A 106 7.71 -9.91 -3.67
N ARG A 107 8.02 -9.46 -4.90
CA ARG A 107 7.71 -8.07 -5.31
C ARG A 107 6.22 -7.78 -5.24
N ARG A 108 5.37 -8.71 -5.68
CA ARG A 108 3.91 -8.59 -5.58
C ARG A 108 3.45 -8.55 -4.12
N TYR A 109 3.90 -9.51 -3.32
CA TYR A 109 3.64 -9.52 -1.88
C TYR A 109 4.06 -8.22 -1.19
N HIS A 110 5.25 -7.71 -1.53
CA HIS A 110 5.79 -6.49 -0.96
C HIS A 110 4.89 -5.29 -1.23
N ALA A 111 4.42 -5.16 -2.47
CA ALA A 111 3.53 -4.08 -2.90
C ALA A 111 2.09 -4.21 -2.34
N GLU A 112 1.57 -5.42 -2.21
CA GLU A 112 0.17 -5.68 -1.85
C GLU A 112 -0.06 -5.73 -0.33
N VAL A 113 0.93 -6.16 0.45
CA VAL A 113 0.78 -6.38 1.89
C VAL A 113 1.57 -5.32 2.67
N PRO A 114 0.94 -4.55 3.58
CA PRO A 114 1.67 -3.60 4.42
C PRO A 114 2.72 -4.27 5.33
N PRO A 115 3.91 -3.68 5.51
CA PRO A 115 5.02 -4.28 6.26
C PRO A 115 4.83 -4.09 7.78
N THR A 116 3.86 -4.79 8.37
CA THR A 116 3.50 -4.66 9.80
C THR A 116 4.28 -5.60 10.73
N ALA A 117 5.02 -6.56 10.17
CA ALA A 117 5.81 -7.51 10.95
C ALA A 117 7.21 -6.98 11.28
N PHE A 118 7.56 -7.04 12.57
CA PHE A 118 8.89 -6.65 13.05
C PHE A 118 9.88 -7.83 13.09
N PHE A 119 9.39 -9.07 13.24
CA PHE A 119 10.21 -10.27 13.42
C PHE A 119 9.95 -11.33 12.33
N PRO A 120 10.92 -12.22 12.06
CA PRO A 120 10.80 -13.23 10.99
C PRO A 120 9.52 -14.10 11.03
N PRO A 121 9.06 -14.65 12.18
CA PRO A 121 7.85 -15.47 12.18
C PRO A 121 6.58 -14.71 11.77
N GLY A 122 6.50 -13.41 12.09
CA GLY A 122 5.38 -12.57 11.70
C GLY A 122 5.33 -12.32 10.19
N GLU A 123 6.50 -12.10 9.58
CA GLU A 123 6.63 -11.90 8.14
C GLU A 123 6.23 -13.17 7.36
N ALA A 124 6.70 -14.34 7.82
CA ALA A 124 6.32 -15.63 7.25
C ALA A 124 4.80 -15.87 7.32
N GLY A 125 4.17 -15.52 8.45
CA GLY A 125 2.72 -15.62 8.61
C GLY A 125 1.94 -14.71 7.66
N LEU A 126 2.42 -13.49 7.41
CA LEU A 126 1.82 -12.58 6.43
C LEU A 126 1.95 -13.13 5.00
N PHE A 127 3.14 -13.61 4.62
CA PHE A 127 3.38 -14.16 3.30
C PHE A 127 2.52 -15.41 3.03
N ARG A 128 2.41 -16.31 4.00
CA ARG A 128 1.57 -17.52 3.88
C ARG A 128 0.10 -17.18 3.63
N ARG A 129 -0.48 -16.27 4.44
CA ARG A 129 -1.87 -15.82 4.24
C ARG A 129 -2.08 -15.17 2.88
N TRP A 130 -1.08 -14.43 2.40
CA TRP A 130 -1.14 -13.84 1.06
C TRP A 130 -1.14 -14.92 -0.03
N ILE A 131 -0.24 -15.90 0.02
CA ILE A 131 -0.23 -17.05 -0.91
C ILE A 131 -1.57 -17.79 -0.91
N GLU A 132 -2.12 -18.09 0.27
CA GLU A 132 -3.43 -18.76 0.42
C GLU A 132 -4.55 -17.94 -0.25
N ALA A 133 -4.55 -16.62 -0.06
CA ALA A 133 -5.53 -15.73 -0.70
C ALA A 133 -5.37 -15.68 -2.22
N GLN A 134 -4.14 -15.69 -2.74
CA GLN A 134 -3.87 -15.72 -4.18
C GLN A 134 -4.33 -17.05 -4.80
N ALA A 135 -4.11 -18.18 -4.11
CA ALA A 135 -4.57 -19.48 -4.55
C ALA A 135 -6.10 -19.57 -4.58
N ALA A 136 -6.77 -19.07 -3.54
CA ALA A 136 -8.23 -19.03 -3.48
C ALA A 136 -8.83 -18.16 -4.61
N ALA A 137 -8.21 -17.02 -4.92
CA ALA A 137 -8.65 -16.13 -6.00
C ALA A 137 -8.47 -16.72 -7.40
N GLN A 138 -7.55 -17.68 -7.59
CA GLN A 138 -7.33 -18.35 -8.89
C GLN A 138 -8.33 -19.49 -9.15
N VAL A 139 -8.96 -20.04 -8.10
CA VAL A 139 -9.89 -21.17 -8.21
C VAL A 139 -11.32 -20.73 -8.56
N ASP A 140 -11.68 -19.44 -8.41
CA ASP A 140 -13.03 -18.94 -8.72
C ASP A 140 -13.09 -17.92 -9.88
N PRO A 141 -13.33 -18.40 -11.12
CA PRO A 141 -13.92 -17.54 -12.15
C PRO A 141 -15.13 -18.14 -12.91
N GLY A 142 -15.75 -19.25 -12.48
CA GLY A 142 -17.00 -19.71 -13.16
C GLY A 142 -17.35 -21.20 -13.20
N GLN A 143 -16.89 -22.05 -12.27
CA GLN A 143 -17.33 -23.45 -12.23
C GLN A 143 -18.47 -23.72 -11.23
N MET A 144 -19.65 -23.16 -11.49
CA MET A 144 -20.91 -23.80 -11.06
C MET A 144 -22.11 -23.24 -11.86
N GLN A 145 -22.19 -23.54 -13.16
CA GLN A 145 -23.50 -23.54 -13.82
C GLN A 145 -24.13 -24.94 -13.70
N PRO A 146 -25.30 -25.08 -13.06
CA PRO A 146 -26.03 -26.35 -13.10
C PRO A 146 -26.49 -26.61 -14.54
N LYS A 147 -26.11 -27.78 -15.09
CA LYS A 147 -26.71 -28.32 -16.32
C LYS A 147 -28.23 -28.36 -16.11
N ARG A 148 -28.97 -27.59 -16.91
CA ARG A 148 -30.40 -27.77 -17.10
C ARG A 148 -30.66 -28.91 -18.06
#